data_AF-A0A940DX96-F1
#
_entry.id   AF-A0A940DX96-F1
#
_cell.length_a   1.000
_cell.length_b   1.000
_cell.length_c   1.000
_cell.angle_alpha   90.00
_cell.angle_beta   90.00
_cell.angle_gamma   90.00
#
_symmetry.space_group_name_H-M   'P 1'
#
loop_
_entity.id
_entity.type
_entity.pdbx_description
1 polymer ?
#
loop_
_entity_poly.entity_id
_entity_poly.type
_entity_poly.pdbx_seq_one_letter_code
_entity_poly.pdbx_strand_id
1 'polypeptide(L)'
;MQFPFQRVFQQAGLWYVLDEEFPWDLHKLQQDIFSLMMEREVRVLFCDTCDANAILSVLGEEEEEFLYPLSGLYHPGARLIFVFQWEEYEVLLGTLLHELRHDMQFEEKTIRDVFYKERRLNYEERWIEKDAQLFVKNTMEQYYKKEA
;
A
#
# COMPACT_ATOMS: atom_id res chain seq x y z
N MET A 1 -19.09 -1.96 6.09
CA MET A 1 -18.75 -0.63 6.60
C MET A 1 -18.58 0.28 5.39
N GLN A 2 -19.33 1.38 5.32
CA GLN A 2 -19.26 2.32 4.20
C GLN A 2 -18.25 3.39 4.61
N PHE A 3 -17.08 3.44 3.95
CA PHE A 3 -16.05 4.42 4.28
C PHE A 3 -16.56 5.83 3.92
N PRO A 4 -16.26 6.85 4.74
CA PRO A 4 -16.71 8.21 4.51
C PRO A 4 -15.84 8.89 3.44
N PHE A 5 -15.75 8.32 2.24
CA PHE A 5 -15.05 8.95 1.14
C PHE A 5 -15.85 10.19 0.73
N GLN A 6 -15.35 11.38 1.06
CA GLN A 6 -16.05 12.62 0.73
C GLN A 6 -16.07 12.85 -0.79
N ARG A 7 -15.07 12.32 -1.51
CA ARG A 7 -14.97 12.39 -2.97
C ARG A 7 -14.07 11.26 -3.49
N VAL A 8 -14.45 10.65 -4.61
CA VAL A 8 -13.63 9.66 -5.34
C VAL A 8 -13.44 10.19 -6.76
N PHE A 9 -12.20 10.39 -7.17
CA PHE A 9 -11.84 10.95 -8.48
C PHE A 9 -11.63 9.87 -9.54
N GLN A 10 -11.01 8.75 -9.15
CA GLN A 10 -10.87 7.55 -9.97
C GLN A 10 -11.14 6.30 -9.13
N GLN A 11 -11.67 5.25 -9.76
CA GLN A 11 -11.89 3.96 -9.12
C GLN A 11 -11.58 2.83 -10.10
N ALA A 12 -10.79 1.85 -9.66
CA ALA A 12 -10.54 0.60 -10.39
C ALA A 12 -10.73 -0.59 -9.43
N GLY A 13 -11.91 -1.21 -9.47
CA GLY A 13 -12.27 -2.26 -8.51
C GLY A 13 -12.30 -1.74 -7.07
N LEU A 14 -11.39 -2.27 -6.23
CA LEU A 14 -11.21 -1.89 -4.82
C LEU A 14 -10.16 -0.78 -4.62
N TRP A 15 -9.66 -0.17 -5.69
CA TRP A 15 -8.68 0.91 -5.62
C TRP A 15 -9.39 2.24 -5.83
N TYR A 16 -9.09 3.23 -5.00
CA TYR A 16 -9.79 4.52 -4.96
C TYR A 16 -8.78 5.66 -4.89
N VAL A 17 -8.95 6.66 -5.76
CA VAL A 17 -8.20 7.92 -5.72
C VAL A 17 -9.08 8.97 -5.06
N LEU A 18 -8.62 9.51 -3.94
CA LEU A 18 -9.29 10.54 -3.14
C LEU A 18 -8.67 11.92 -3.34
N ASP A 19 -7.50 11.99 -3.97
CA ASP A 19 -6.80 13.24 -4.31
C ASP A 19 -7.01 13.64 -5.78
N GLU A 20 -7.31 14.91 -6.03
CA GLU A 20 -7.54 15.42 -7.38
C GLU A 20 -6.25 15.62 -8.19
N GLU A 21 -5.10 15.70 -7.53
CA GLU A 21 -3.80 15.90 -8.16
C GLU A 21 -3.19 14.59 -8.69
N PHE A 22 -3.82 13.44 -8.46
CA PHE A 22 -3.34 12.15 -8.95
C PHE A 22 -3.28 12.11 -10.49
N PRO A 23 -2.07 12.02 -11.10
CA PRO A 23 -1.91 12.29 -12.52
C PRO A 23 -2.03 11.04 -13.41
N TRP A 24 -2.07 9.84 -12.82
CA TRP A 24 -2.02 8.58 -13.57
C TRP A 24 -3.41 8.01 -13.87
N ASP A 25 -3.48 7.11 -14.83
CA ASP A 25 -4.66 6.27 -15.08
C ASP A 25 -4.65 5.11 -14.08
N LEU A 26 -5.63 5.08 -13.17
CA LEU A 26 -5.71 4.07 -12.12
C LEU A 26 -5.93 2.65 -12.65
N HIS A 27 -6.69 2.48 -13.74
CA HIS A 27 -6.91 1.17 -14.33
C HIS A 27 -5.62 0.63 -14.95
N LYS A 28 -4.87 1.48 -15.65
CA LYS A 28 -3.56 1.11 -16.19
C LYS A 28 -2.58 0.76 -15.07
N LEU A 29 -2.49 1.58 -14.04
CA LEU A 29 -1.63 1.32 -12.88
C LEU A 29 -1.92 -0.03 -12.22
N GLN A 30 -3.21 -0.35 -12.03
CA GLN A 30 -3.63 -1.63 -11.47
C GLN A 30 -3.24 -2.81 -12.38
N GLN A 31 -3.42 -2.66 -13.71
CA GLN A 31 -3.00 -3.67 -14.67
C GLN A 31 -1.48 -3.87 -14.68
N ASP A 32 -0.71 -2.80 -14.62
CA ASP A 32 0.75 -2.87 -14.60
C ASP A 32 1.23 -3.64 -13.36
N ILE A 33 0.68 -3.35 -12.18
CA ILE A 33 0.95 -4.09 -10.94
C ILE A 33 0.55 -5.56 -11.07
N PHE A 34 -0.66 -5.87 -11.53
CA PHE A 34 -1.13 -7.26 -11.66
C PHE A 34 -0.47 -8.02 -12.83
N SER A 35 0.24 -7.34 -13.72
CA SER A 35 1.12 -7.99 -14.69
C SER A 35 2.42 -8.50 -14.05
N LEU A 36 2.80 -7.95 -12.89
CA LEU A 36 4.04 -8.24 -12.17
C LEU A 36 3.83 -9.20 -10.99
N MET A 37 2.61 -9.26 -10.45
CA MET A 37 2.26 -10.13 -9.33
C MET A 37 0.83 -10.66 -9.47
N MET A 38 0.47 -11.65 -8.67
CA MET A 38 -0.90 -12.18 -8.63
C MET A 38 -1.90 -11.09 -8.21
N GLU A 39 -3.08 -11.09 -8.81
CA GLU A 39 -4.19 -10.21 -8.45
C GLU A 39 -4.56 -10.33 -6.95
N ARG A 40 -4.99 -9.20 -6.37
CA ARG A 40 -5.28 -9.10 -4.94
C ARG A 40 -6.60 -8.38 -4.70
N GLU A 41 -7.44 -8.96 -3.84
CA GLU A 41 -8.67 -8.32 -3.34
C GLU A 41 -8.39 -7.51 -2.06
N VAL A 42 -7.60 -6.44 -2.20
CA VAL A 42 -7.29 -5.50 -1.10
C VAL A 42 -7.70 -4.09 -1.52
N ARG A 43 -8.15 -3.28 -0.56
CA ARG A 43 -8.50 -1.88 -0.85
C ARG A 43 -7.24 -1.03 -0.83
N VAL A 44 -7.07 -0.22 -1.86
CA VAL A 44 -5.96 0.73 -1.99
C VAL A 44 -6.52 2.13 -2.10
N LEU A 45 -6.00 3.06 -1.30
CA LEU A 45 -6.45 4.44 -1.20
C LEU A 45 -5.28 5.35 -1.54
N PHE A 46 -5.43 6.17 -2.59
CA PHE A 46 -4.48 7.23 -2.94
C PHE A 46 -5.03 8.53 -2.36
N CYS A 47 -4.40 9.04 -1.30
CA CYS A 47 -4.89 10.18 -0.54
C CYS A 47 -3.75 10.87 0.20
N ASP A 48 -4.01 12.08 0.70
CA ASP A 48 -3.10 12.73 1.63
C ASP A 48 -3.15 12.09 3.04
N THR A 49 -2.30 12.58 3.94
CA THR A 49 -2.24 12.10 5.32
C THR A 49 -3.46 12.54 6.15
N CYS A 50 -4.14 13.64 5.78
CA CYS A 50 -5.33 14.13 6.47
C CYS A 50 -6.50 13.16 6.27
N ASP A 51 -6.74 12.73 5.02
CA ASP A 51 -7.74 11.75 4.66
C ASP A 51 -7.47 10.41 5.34
N ALA A 52 -6.21 9.97 5.35
CA ALA A 52 -5.84 8.71 6.01
C ALA A 52 -6.09 8.76 7.52
N ASN A 53 -5.72 9.85 8.20
CA ASN A 53 -6.00 10.04 9.63
C ASN A 53 -7.51 10.04 9.91
N ALA A 54 -8.31 10.71 9.08
CA ALA A 54 -9.78 10.71 9.22
C ALA A 54 -10.36 9.29 9.08
N ILE A 55 -9.84 8.49 8.13
CA ILE A 55 -10.27 7.10 7.92
C ILE A 55 -9.86 6.22 9.11
N LEU A 56 -8.63 6.34 9.60
CA LEU A 56 -8.13 5.55 10.73
C LEU A 56 -8.86 5.87 12.03
N SER A 57 -9.17 7.15 12.26
CA SER A 57 -9.98 7.59 13.41
C SER A 57 -11.35 6.89 13.44
N VAL A 58 -12.00 6.76 12.28
CA VAL A 58 -13.28 6.01 12.16
C VAL A 58 -13.12 4.51 12.41
N LEU A 59 -11.94 3.95 12.13
CA LEU A 59 -11.62 2.55 12.42
C LEU A 59 -11.32 2.29 13.91
N GLY A 60 -11.27 3.34 14.74
CA GLY A 60 -11.00 3.23 16.17
C GLY A 60 -9.54 3.02 16.52
N GLU A 61 -8.63 3.32 15.58
CA GLU A 61 -7.20 3.44 15.89
C GLU A 61 -7.00 4.80 16.58
N GLU A 62 -6.56 4.80 17.84
CA GLU A 62 -6.19 6.03 18.55
C GLU A 62 -4.98 6.67 17.84
N GLU A 63 -5.03 7.98 17.59
CA GLU A 63 -4.07 8.73 16.77
C GLU A 63 -2.60 8.51 17.22
N GLU A 64 -1.91 7.53 16.62
CA GLU A 64 -0.50 7.72 16.28
C GLU A 64 -0.51 8.58 15.02
N GLU A 65 -0.56 9.91 15.19
CA GLU A 65 -0.36 10.85 14.07
C GLU A 65 0.80 10.34 13.20
N PHE A 66 0.59 10.25 11.88
CA PHE A 66 1.70 9.99 10.96
C PHE A 66 2.68 11.16 11.00
N LEU A 67 3.60 11.14 11.96
CA LEU A 67 4.61 12.18 12.19
C LEU A 67 5.80 12.07 11.22
N TYR A 68 5.82 11.06 10.35
CA TYR A 68 6.90 10.80 9.42
C TYR A 68 6.40 10.74 7.98
N PRO A 69 7.20 11.22 7.02
CA PRO A 69 6.88 11.07 5.60
C PRO A 69 6.92 9.58 5.26
N LEU A 70 5.75 9.00 5.03
CA LEU A 70 5.59 7.65 4.49
C LEU A 70 5.17 7.77 3.02
N SER A 71 5.66 6.88 2.16
CA SER A 71 5.18 6.78 0.77
C SER A 71 3.89 5.95 0.70
N GLY A 72 3.72 5.00 1.62
CA GLY A 72 2.54 4.17 1.76
C GLY A 72 2.46 3.49 3.12
N LEU A 73 1.33 2.82 3.36
CA LEU A 73 1.08 2.06 4.58
C LEU A 73 0.03 0.97 4.37
N TYR A 74 0.35 -0.26 4.79
CA TYR A 74 -0.60 -1.33 4.98
C TYR A 74 -1.17 -1.37 6.40
N HIS A 75 -2.50 -1.29 6.52
CA HIS A 75 -3.25 -1.45 7.75
C HIS A 75 -3.82 -2.88 7.88
N PRO A 76 -3.18 -3.79 8.64
CA PRO A 76 -3.53 -5.21 8.66
C PRO A 76 -4.93 -5.49 9.22
N GLY A 77 -5.36 -4.73 10.24
CA GLY A 77 -6.66 -4.95 10.89
C GLY A 77 -7.85 -4.68 9.97
N ALA A 78 -7.68 -3.79 9.00
CA ALA A 78 -8.72 -3.37 8.06
C ALA A 78 -8.48 -3.86 6.63
N ARG A 79 -7.30 -4.45 6.37
CA ARG A 79 -6.78 -4.79 5.04
C ARG A 79 -6.94 -3.64 4.05
N LEU A 80 -6.37 -2.50 4.45
CA LEU A 80 -6.30 -1.28 3.64
C LEU A 80 -4.85 -0.96 3.33
N ILE A 81 -4.60 -0.46 2.14
CA ILE A 81 -3.34 0.17 1.76
C ILE A 81 -3.60 1.64 1.54
N PHE A 82 -2.83 2.50 2.18
CA PHE A 82 -2.76 3.92 1.90
C PHE A 82 -1.51 4.19 1.07
N VAL A 83 -1.62 5.08 0.10
CA VAL A 83 -0.54 5.55 -0.76
C VAL A 83 -0.56 7.07 -0.70
N PHE A 84 0.56 7.65 -0.29
CA PHE A 84 0.71 9.08 0.00
C PHE A 84 1.59 9.82 -1.00
N GLN A 85 2.36 9.08 -1.80
CA GLN A 85 3.29 9.65 -2.79
C GLN A 85 3.10 8.93 -4.13
N TRP A 86 3.00 9.71 -5.19
CA TRP A 86 2.68 9.23 -6.54
C TRP A 86 3.28 10.08 -7.64
N GLU A 87 4.22 10.98 -7.35
CA GLU A 87 4.80 11.91 -8.31
C GLU A 87 5.64 11.19 -9.38
N GLU A 88 6.38 10.15 -8.96
CA GLU A 88 7.21 9.34 -9.83
C GLU A 88 6.59 7.95 -10.01
N TYR A 89 6.24 7.59 -11.24
CA TYR A 89 5.51 6.35 -11.54
C TYR A 89 6.22 5.08 -11.04
N GLU A 90 7.54 4.99 -11.20
CA GLU A 90 8.31 3.82 -10.76
C GLU A 90 8.38 3.72 -9.24
N VAL A 91 8.46 4.86 -8.54
CA VAL A 91 8.42 4.91 -7.07
C VAL A 91 7.04 4.49 -6.56
N LEU A 92 5.97 4.93 -7.26
CA LEU A 92 4.60 4.51 -6.98
C LEU A 92 4.42 2.99 -7.15
N LEU A 93 4.93 2.41 -8.24
CA LEU A 93 4.92 0.96 -8.46
C LEU A 93 5.65 0.22 -7.33
N GLY A 94 6.84 0.69 -6.94
CA GLY A 94 7.62 0.11 -5.84
C GLY A 94 6.88 0.16 -4.51
N THR A 95 6.22 1.28 -4.21
CA THR A 95 5.43 1.47 -2.98
C THR A 95 4.23 0.51 -2.96
N LEU A 96 3.48 0.42 -4.06
CA LEU A 96 2.35 -0.51 -4.16
C LEU A 96 2.80 -1.96 -3.98
N LEU A 97 3.88 -2.37 -4.65
CA LEU A 97 4.44 -3.72 -4.50
C LEU A 97 4.86 -4.03 -3.06
N HIS A 98 5.42 -3.04 -2.35
CA HIS A 98 5.81 -3.16 -0.95
C HIS A 98 4.58 -3.42 -0.05
N GLU A 99 3.57 -2.55 -0.13
CA GLU A 99 2.39 -2.66 0.73
C GLU A 99 1.51 -3.88 0.36
N LEU A 100 1.43 -4.23 -0.92
CA LEU A 100 0.75 -5.45 -1.36
C LEU A 100 1.48 -6.70 -0.85
N ARG A 101 2.81 -6.67 -0.72
CA ARG A 101 3.57 -7.76 -0.12
C ARG A 101 3.26 -7.91 1.37
N HIS A 102 3.04 -6.82 2.10
CA HIS A 102 2.56 -6.90 3.47
C HIS A 102 1.19 -7.56 3.59
N ASP A 103 0.27 -7.29 2.65
CA ASP A 103 -1.02 -7.99 2.63
C ASP A 103 -0.86 -9.50 2.37
N MET A 104 0.04 -9.90 1.46
CA MET A 104 0.36 -11.31 1.22
C MET A 104 0.94 -12.00 2.47
N GLN A 105 1.93 -11.35 3.11
CA GLN A 105 2.56 -11.82 4.33
C GLN A 105 1.52 -11.96 5.47
N PHE A 106 0.58 -11.01 5.59
CA PHE A 106 -0.43 -11.03 6.64
C PHE A 106 -1.49 -12.11 6.42
N GLU A 107 -1.83 -12.46 5.18
CA GLU A 107 -2.72 -13.60 4.88
C GLU A 107 -2.14 -14.94 5.33
N GLU A 108 -0.82 -15.10 5.24
CA GLU A 108 -0.13 -16.30 5.68
C GLU A 108 -0.06 -16.39 7.21
N LYS A 109 -0.83 -17.33 7.79
CA LYS A 109 -0.97 -17.47 9.25
C LYS A 109 0.37 -17.54 10.00
N THR A 110 1.35 -18.26 9.45
CA THR A 110 2.68 -18.42 10.06
C THR A 110 3.50 -17.14 10.03
N ILE A 111 3.29 -16.28 9.02
CA ILE A 111 3.99 -15.01 8.87
C ILE A 111 3.28 -13.90 9.67
N ARG A 112 1.96 -13.95 9.78
CA ARG A 112 1.18 -13.01 10.59
C ARG A 112 1.69 -12.89 12.03
N ASP A 113 2.07 -14.02 12.64
CA ASP A 113 2.64 -14.01 14.00
C ASP A 113 3.98 -13.29 14.06
N VAL A 114 4.78 -13.33 12.98
CA VAL A 114 6.03 -12.57 12.85
C VAL A 114 5.72 -11.08 12.77
N PHE A 115 4.73 -10.70 11.95
CA PHE A 115 4.27 -9.31 11.81
C PHE A 115 4.00 -8.65 13.16
N TYR A 116 3.26 -9.32 14.05
CA TYR A 116 2.99 -8.78 15.39
C TYR A 116 4.20 -8.77 16.33
N LYS A 117 5.05 -9.80 16.28
CA LYS A 117 6.26 -9.89 17.12
C LYS A 117 7.27 -8.81 16.77
N GLU A 118 7.41 -8.50 15.49
CA GLU A 118 8.42 -7.57 14.98
C GLU A 118 8.03 -6.09 15.10
N ARG A 119 6.77 -5.74 15.45
CA ARG A 119 6.34 -4.34 15.65
C ARG A 119 7.22 -3.57 16.65
N ARG A 120 7.86 -4.26 17.59
CA ARG A 120 8.74 -3.66 18.61
C ARG A 120 10.20 -3.54 18.18
N LEU A 121 10.58 -4.17 17.07
CA LEU A 121 11.92 -4.08 16.51
C LEU A 121 12.07 -2.80 15.69
N ASN A 122 13.30 -2.34 15.53
CA ASN A 122 13.61 -1.26 14.60
C ASN A 122 13.34 -1.72 13.16
N TYR A 123 12.96 -0.79 12.29
CA TYR A 123 12.60 -1.08 10.90
C TYR A 123 13.63 -1.96 10.18
N GLU A 124 14.92 -1.62 10.29
CA GLU A 124 16.04 -2.35 9.67
C GLU A 124 16.24 -3.78 10.20
N GLU A 125 15.65 -4.13 11.34
CA GLU A 125 15.77 -5.45 11.95
C GLU A 125 14.63 -6.38 11.53
N ARG A 126 13.49 -5.83 11.11
CA ARG A 126 12.28 -6.57 10.76
C ARG A 126 12.51 -7.43 9.53
N TRP A 127 12.28 -8.73 9.66
CA TRP A 127 12.30 -9.64 8.52
C TRP A 127 11.20 -9.32 7.53
N ILE A 128 10.02 -8.91 8.02
CA ILE A 128 8.86 -8.51 7.21
C ILE A 128 9.22 -7.41 6.19
N GLU A 129 9.96 -6.40 6.64
CA GLU A 129 10.40 -5.28 5.82
C GLU A 129 11.47 -5.69 4.81
N LYS A 130 12.43 -6.51 5.23
CA LYS A 130 13.49 -7.05 4.35
C LYS A 130 12.91 -7.92 3.23
N ASP A 131 11.94 -8.76 3.56
CA ASP A 131 11.24 -9.58 2.57
C ASP A 131 10.44 -8.70 1.59
N ALA A 132 9.75 -7.67 2.07
CA ALA A 132 9.03 -6.72 1.23
C ALA A 132 9.97 -5.95 0.28
N GLN A 133 11.11 -5.46 0.78
CA GLN A 133 12.13 -4.80 -0.04
C GLN A 133 12.73 -5.73 -1.09
N LEU A 134 13.05 -6.97 -0.73
CA LEU A 134 13.57 -7.97 -1.67
C LEU A 134 12.53 -8.31 -2.75
N PHE A 135 11.26 -8.43 -2.36
CA PHE A 135 10.16 -8.64 -3.28
C PHE A 135 10.04 -7.48 -4.29
N VAL A 136 10.04 -6.23 -3.81
CA VAL A 136 10.01 -5.04 -4.68
C VAL A 136 11.17 -5.06 -5.67
N LYS A 137 12.40 -5.28 -5.19
CA LYS A 137 13.59 -5.32 -6.06
C LYS A 137 13.44 -6.35 -7.18
N ASN A 138 13.11 -7.60 -6.84
CA ASN A 138 13.01 -8.68 -7.82
C ASN A 138 11.87 -8.47 -8.81
N THR A 139 10.78 -7.82 -8.37
CA THR A 139 9.61 -7.55 -9.20
C THR A 139 9.83 -6.35 -10.13
N MET A 140 10.48 -5.29 -9.64
CA MET A 140 10.88 -4.14 -10.47
C MET A 140 11.92 -4.53 -11.52
N GLU A 141 12.85 -5.44 -11.22
CA GLU A 141 13.75 -6.01 -12.23
C GLU A 141 13.01 -6.70 -13.38
N GLN A 142 11.83 -7.28 -13.13
CA GLN A 142 10.98 -7.86 -14.18
C GLN A 142 10.26 -6.77 -14.98
N TYR A 143 9.78 -5.73 -14.31
CA TYR A 143 9.19 -4.56 -14.95
C TYR A 143 10.16 -3.93 -15.96
N TYR A 144 11.39 -3.61 -15.52
CA TYR A 144 12.40 -3.02 -16.41
C TYR A 144 12.78 -3.89 -17.60
N LYS A 145 12.71 -5.22 -17.46
CA LYS A 145 12.93 -6.15 -18.58
C LYS A 145 11.79 -6.19 -19.59
N LYS A 146 10.56 -5.86 -19.19
CA LYS A 146 9.39 -5.79 -20.08
C LYS A 146 9.34 -4.48 -20.85
N GLU A 147 9.81 -3.39 -20.23
CA GLU A 147 9.84 -2.05 -20.83
C GLU A 147 11.06 -1.80 -21.75
N ALA A 148 12.06 -2.69 -21.71
CA ALA A 148 13.27 -2.63 -22.54
C ALA A 148 13.08 -3.28 -23.92
#